data_AF-A0A1E1LQ72-F1
#
_entry.id   AF-A0A1E1LQ72-F1
#
_cell.length_a   1.000
_cell.length_b   1.000
_cell.length_c   1.000
_cell.angle_alpha   90.00
_cell.angle_beta   90.00
_cell.angle_gamma   90.00
#
_symmetry.space_group_name_H-M   'P 1'
#
loop_
_entity.id
_entity.type
_entity.pdbx_description
1 polymer ?
#
loop_
_entity_poly.entity_id
_entity_poly.type
_entity_poly.pdbx_seq_one_letter_code
_entity_poly.pdbx_strand_id
1 'polypeptide(L)'
;MYISSPLTLGLLGFAGTSNALMTKSSGTYESLAHARYHLVDTYNSKNIFNDFNFFDGADPTHGFVSYQNKSSASRRGLISTANGQAYMGVDHTTVNPPFPGRASVRLESKKAYNHGLFITDIAHMPGSICGDWPAWWLFGPNWPNNGEIDIIEEINRQGTNIMTLHTSPGCSIDTAGSQNGTILQSSDCNFKNANNGCGATTSTENAYGDSFNRNGGGVYAMQCAKK
;
A
#
# COMPACT_ATOMS: atom_id res chain seq x y z
N MET A 1 3.16 -50.73 4.92
CA MET A 1 2.50 -50.52 6.23
C MET A 1 1.63 -49.29 6.08
N TYR A 2 0.32 -49.51 5.96
CA TYR A 2 -0.69 -48.46 5.85
C TYR A 2 -0.92 -47.84 7.23
N ILE A 3 -0.81 -46.52 7.36
CA ILE A 3 -1.62 -45.73 8.28
C ILE A 3 -2.02 -44.44 7.56
N SER A 4 -3.25 -44.43 7.08
CA SER A 4 -4.02 -43.25 6.70
C SER A 4 -4.63 -42.63 7.95
N SER A 5 -4.43 -41.33 8.17
CA SER A 5 -5.31 -40.50 9.01
C SER A 5 -5.37 -39.09 8.42
N PRO A 6 -6.56 -38.62 7.98
CA PRO A 6 -6.80 -37.23 7.65
C PRO A 6 -7.10 -36.45 8.94
N LEU A 7 -6.25 -35.50 9.31
CA LEU A 7 -6.63 -34.47 10.29
C LEU A 7 -7.35 -33.36 9.54
N THR A 8 -8.68 -33.45 9.52
CA THR A 8 -9.59 -32.33 9.32
C THR A 8 -9.36 -31.31 10.44
N LEU A 9 -8.66 -30.21 10.15
CA LEU A 9 -8.61 -29.06 11.05
C LEU A 9 -9.87 -28.23 10.79
N GLY A 10 -10.87 -28.41 11.65
CA GLY A 10 -12.12 -27.67 11.60
C GLY A 10 -11.88 -26.17 11.76
N LEU A 11 -12.58 -25.40 10.92
CA LEU A 11 -12.78 -23.96 11.09
C LEU A 11 -13.48 -23.73 12.44
N LEU A 12 -12.72 -23.44 13.49
CA LEU A 12 -13.25 -22.77 14.66
C LEU A 12 -13.32 -21.28 14.32
N GLY A 13 -14.50 -20.83 13.91
CA GLY A 13 -14.84 -19.42 13.83
C GLY A 13 -14.75 -18.81 15.22
N PHE A 14 -13.59 -18.21 15.53
CA PHE A 14 -13.49 -17.29 16.65
C PHE A 14 -14.14 -15.97 16.23
N ALA A 15 -15.41 -15.78 16.62
CA ALA A 15 -15.96 -14.45 16.80
C ALA A 15 -15.33 -13.84 18.06
N GLY A 16 -14.04 -13.51 17.97
CA GLY A 16 -13.31 -12.82 19.03
C GLY A 16 -13.54 -11.32 18.91
N THR A 17 -14.40 -10.76 19.74
CA THR A 17 -14.35 -9.31 20.01
C THR A 17 -13.11 -9.05 20.85
N SER A 18 -12.06 -8.49 20.26
CA SER A 18 -10.90 -7.99 21.01
C SER A 18 -11.33 -6.78 21.83
N ASN A 19 -11.56 -6.99 23.12
CA ASN A 19 -11.76 -5.88 24.06
C ASN A 19 -10.38 -5.35 24.47
N ALA A 20 -9.97 -4.22 23.90
CA ALA A 20 -8.89 -3.44 24.49
C ALA A 20 -9.40 -2.80 25.78
N LEU A 21 -8.93 -3.29 26.94
CA LEU A 21 -9.25 -2.73 28.24
C LEU A 21 -8.43 -1.45 28.45
N MET A 22 -8.99 -0.30 28.05
CA MET A 22 -8.48 1.01 28.45
C MET A 22 -8.97 1.31 29.88
N THR A 23 -8.08 1.18 30.87
CA THR A 23 -8.34 1.67 32.22
C THR A 23 -8.37 3.20 32.20
N LYS A 24 -9.59 3.75 32.35
CA LYS A 24 -9.89 5.19 32.44
C LYS A 24 -9.06 5.89 33.52
N SER A 25 -8.43 7.00 33.16
CA SER A 25 -8.47 8.21 34.00
C SER A 25 -9.60 9.10 33.49
N SER A 26 -10.25 9.79 34.41
CA SER A 26 -11.55 10.45 34.34
C SER A 26 -11.68 11.59 33.33
N GLY A 27 -12.75 11.56 32.51
CA GLY A 27 -13.29 12.75 31.83
C GLY A 27 -13.84 12.48 30.43
N THR A 28 -15.09 12.90 30.18
CA THR A 28 -15.83 12.92 28.89
C THR A 28 -16.08 11.58 28.19
N TYR A 29 -17.37 11.19 28.16
CA TYR A 29 -17.88 10.11 27.33
C TYR A 29 -17.87 10.54 25.87
N GLU A 30 -16.77 10.31 25.15
CA GLU A 30 -16.90 10.15 23.71
C GLU A 30 -17.56 8.80 23.46
N SER A 31 -18.76 8.81 22.86
CA SER A 31 -19.24 7.60 22.20
C SER A 31 -18.23 7.32 21.09
N LEU A 32 -17.36 6.33 21.28
CA LEU A 32 -16.63 5.76 20.15
C LEU A 32 -17.71 5.26 19.18
N ALA A 33 -17.96 6.03 18.11
CA ALA A 33 -18.76 5.57 17.01
C ALA A 33 -18.04 4.33 16.47
N HIS A 34 -18.54 3.15 16.81
CA HIS A 34 -18.00 1.91 16.29
C HIS A 34 -18.23 1.91 14.77
N ALA A 35 -17.17 2.19 14.02
CA ALA A 35 -17.19 2.01 12.57
C ALA A 35 -17.44 0.51 12.30
N ARG A 36 -18.60 0.20 11.74
CA ARG A 36 -18.94 -1.16 11.29
C ARG A 36 -18.54 -1.29 9.83
N TYR A 37 -17.50 -2.08 9.58
CA TYR A 37 -17.09 -2.44 8.22
C TYR A 37 -17.77 -3.73 7.79
N HIS A 38 -18.14 -3.78 6.51
CA HIS A 38 -18.46 -5.01 5.81
C HIS A 38 -17.55 -5.13 4.61
N LEU A 39 -17.19 -6.36 4.25
CA LEU A 39 -16.33 -6.62 3.10
C LEU A 39 -17.06 -6.21 1.82
N VAL A 40 -16.46 -5.32 1.04
CA VAL A 40 -17.03 -4.86 -0.24
C VAL A 40 -16.34 -5.55 -1.42
N ASP A 41 -15.02 -5.66 -1.40
CA ASP A 41 -14.23 -6.33 -2.43
C ASP A 41 -13.08 -7.12 -1.81
N THR A 42 -12.62 -8.15 -2.52
CA THR A 42 -11.39 -8.87 -2.21
C THR A 42 -10.58 -9.00 -3.49
N TYR A 43 -9.36 -8.50 -3.46
CA TYR A 43 -8.39 -8.67 -4.53
C TYR A 43 -7.33 -9.66 -4.09
N ASN A 44 -7.20 -10.77 -4.82
CA ASN A 44 -6.24 -11.82 -4.55
C ASN A 44 -5.70 -12.40 -5.85
N SER A 45 -4.88 -13.46 -5.75
CA SER A 45 -4.28 -14.16 -6.89
C SER A 45 -5.28 -14.62 -7.97
N LYS A 46 -6.58 -14.73 -7.69
CA LYS A 46 -7.57 -15.17 -8.68
C LYS A 46 -8.07 -14.04 -9.58
N ASN A 47 -8.06 -12.79 -9.10
CA ASN A 47 -8.75 -11.69 -9.76
C ASN A 47 -7.94 -10.39 -9.89
N ILE A 48 -6.84 -10.21 -9.15
CA ILE A 48 -6.10 -8.94 -9.14
C ILE A 48 -5.70 -8.45 -10.55
N PHE A 49 -5.25 -9.35 -11.43
CA PHE A 49 -4.88 -8.96 -12.80
C PHE A 49 -6.07 -8.83 -13.77
N ASN A 50 -7.28 -9.14 -13.33
CA ASN A 50 -8.51 -8.94 -14.10
C ASN A 50 -9.27 -7.71 -13.61
N ASP A 51 -9.18 -7.37 -12.33
CA ASP A 51 -9.94 -6.27 -11.72
C ASP A 51 -9.16 -4.94 -11.69
N PHE A 52 -7.92 -4.95 -12.16
CA PHE A 52 -7.07 -3.77 -12.34
C PHE A 52 -6.79 -3.53 -13.82
N ASN A 53 -6.70 -2.26 -14.19
CA ASN A 53 -6.14 -1.81 -15.45
C ASN A 53 -4.61 -1.78 -15.34
N PHE A 54 -3.92 -2.12 -16.43
CA PHE A 54 -2.47 -1.98 -16.53
C PHE A 54 -2.18 -0.67 -17.24
N PHE A 55 -1.73 0.33 -16.48
CA PHE A 55 -1.26 1.58 -17.06
C PHE A 55 0.02 1.28 -17.86
N ASP A 56 0.05 1.66 -19.14
CA ASP A 56 1.18 1.45 -20.05
C ASP A 56 1.61 2.76 -20.75
N GLY A 57 1.18 3.90 -20.21
CA GLY A 57 1.60 5.22 -20.65
C GLY A 57 2.98 5.62 -20.13
N ALA A 58 3.42 6.82 -20.54
CA ALA A 58 4.60 7.46 -19.95
C ALA A 58 4.36 7.73 -18.47
N ASP A 59 5.40 7.54 -17.66
CA ASP A 59 5.31 7.72 -16.22
C ASP A 59 4.99 9.18 -15.84
N PRO A 60 3.89 9.45 -15.13
CA PRO A 60 3.53 10.80 -14.71
C PRO A 60 4.58 11.48 -13.81
N THR A 61 5.38 10.69 -13.08
CA THR A 61 6.49 11.20 -12.25
C THR A 61 7.82 11.30 -13.03
N HIS A 62 7.81 10.99 -14.33
CA HIS A 62 8.94 11.09 -15.24
C HIS A 62 10.11 10.16 -14.89
N GLY A 63 9.85 9.02 -14.27
CA GLY A 63 10.84 8.00 -13.97
C GLY A 63 11.41 7.29 -15.20
N PHE A 64 12.55 6.63 -15.01
CA PHE A 64 13.21 5.80 -16.03
C PHE A 64 12.58 4.40 -16.09
N VAL A 65 11.31 4.34 -16.49
CA VAL A 65 10.48 3.14 -16.45
C VAL A 65 9.71 2.95 -17.76
N SER A 66 9.54 1.68 -18.15
CA SER A 66 8.66 1.27 -19.26
C SER A 66 7.51 0.44 -18.71
N TYR A 67 6.37 1.08 -18.41
CA TYR A 67 5.21 0.34 -17.93
C TYR A 67 4.63 -0.57 -19.02
N GLN A 68 4.40 -1.83 -18.66
CA GLN A 68 3.95 -2.87 -19.58
C GLN A 68 2.45 -3.12 -19.40
N ASN A 69 1.71 -3.23 -20.51
CA ASN A 69 0.37 -3.82 -20.46
C ASN A 69 0.42 -5.28 -19.99
N LYS A 70 -0.73 -5.78 -19.54
CA LYS A 70 -0.88 -7.14 -18.98
C LYS A 70 -0.24 -8.23 -19.84
N SER A 71 -0.47 -8.20 -21.15
CA SER A 71 0.02 -9.23 -22.06
C SER A 71 1.56 -9.24 -22.15
N SER A 72 2.18 -8.07 -22.26
CA SER A 72 3.64 -7.93 -22.25
C SER A 72 4.23 -8.28 -20.89
N ALA A 73 3.61 -7.81 -19.80
CA ALA A 73 4.02 -8.11 -18.43
C ALA A 73 4.03 -9.62 -18.15
N SER A 74 2.98 -10.36 -18.54
CA SER A 74 2.93 -11.82 -18.39
C SER A 74 4.03 -12.52 -19.19
N ARG A 75 4.22 -12.17 -20.47
CA ARG A 75 5.26 -12.79 -21.31
C ARG A 75 6.67 -12.56 -20.77
N ARG A 76 6.90 -11.41 -20.16
CA ARG A 76 8.19 -11.01 -19.57
C ARG A 76 8.38 -11.52 -18.14
N GLY A 77 7.38 -12.22 -17.57
CA GLY A 77 7.44 -12.71 -16.19
C GLY A 77 7.34 -11.61 -15.12
N LEU A 78 6.90 -10.41 -15.48
CA LEU A 78 6.73 -9.29 -14.53
C LEU A 78 5.51 -9.47 -13.63
N ILE A 79 4.56 -10.31 -14.04
CA ILE A 79 3.40 -10.68 -13.25
C ILE A 79 3.18 -12.19 -13.27
N SER A 80 2.77 -12.75 -12.14
CA SER A 80 2.33 -14.14 -12.07
C SER A 80 1.46 -14.38 -10.83
N THR A 81 0.80 -15.53 -10.78
CA THR A 81 0.00 -15.95 -9.63
C THR A 81 0.37 -17.38 -9.28
N ALA A 82 0.79 -17.63 -8.04
CA ALA A 82 1.18 -18.96 -7.57
C ALA A 82 0.92 -19.08 -6.07
N ASN A 83 0.56 -20.27 -5.59
CA ASN A 83 0.39 -20.56 -4.15
C ASN A 83 -0.53 -19.57 -3.41
N GLY A 84 -1.57 -19.07 -4.07
CA GLY A 84 -2.49 -18.09 -3.47
C GLY A 84 -1.98 -16.64 -3.50
N GLN A 85 -0.75 -16.39 -3.91
CA GLN A 85 -0.12 -15.08 -3.98
C GLN A 85 -0.12 -14.51 -5.40
N ALA A 86 -0.14 -13.19 -5.49
CA ALA A 86 0.09 -12.45 -6.73
C ALA A 86 1.49 -11.85 -6.68
N TYR A 87 2.23 -12.02 -7.75
CA TYR A 87 3.56 -11.44 -7.94
C TYR A 87 3.47 -10.29 -8.94
N MET A 88 4.05 -9.15 -8.56
CA MET A 88 4.27 -8.00 -9.43
C MET A 88 5.74 -7.58 -9.25
N GLY A 89 6.47 -7.45 -10.35
CA GLY A 89 7.88 -7.17 -10.32
C GLY A 89 8.37 -6.36 -11.52
N VAL A 90 9.69 -6.27 -11.63
CA VAL A 90 10.40 -5.48 -12.63
C VAL A 90 11.38 -6.35 -13.40
N ASP A 91 11.81 -5.88 -14.57
CA ASP A 91 12.89 -6.53 -15.29
C ASP A 91 14.21 -6.40 -14.52
N HIS A 92 14.71 -7.53 -14.03
CA HIS A 92 15.97 -7.66 -13.30
C HIS A 92 17.04 -8.43 -14.10
N THR A 93 16.87 -8.54 -15.41
CA THR A 93 17.77 -9.31 -16.31
C THR A 93 18.43 -8.44 -17.37
N THR A 94 17.72 -7.44 -17.88
CA THR A 94 18.27 -6.52 -18.90
C THR A 94 19.24 -5.54 -18.25
N VAL A 95 20.47 -5.53 -18.75
CA VAL A 95 21.50 -4.55 -18.41
C VAL A 95 21.31 -3.30 -19.27
N ASN A 96 21.28 -2.11 -18.65
CA ASN A 96 21.14 -0.82 -19.32
C ASN A 96 20.00 -0.78 -20.36
N PRO A 97 18.74 -1.03 -19.94
CA PRO A 97 17.61 -0.97 -20.87
C PRO A 97 17.55 0.43 -21.52
N PRO A 98 17.20 0.54 -22.82
CA PRO A 98 17.08 1.82 -23.48
C PRO A 98 15.84 2.59 -22.96
N PHE A 99 15.71 3.85 -23.38
CA PHE A 99 14.48 4.62 -23.19
C PHE A 99 13.25 3.82 -23.68
N PRO A 100 12.11 3.83 -22.94
CA PRO A 100 11.79 4.70 -21.81
C PRO A 100 12.34 4.24 -20.44
N GLY A 101 12.93 3.04 -20.36
CA GLY A 101 13.65 2.59 -19.18
C GLY A 101 13.35 1.15 -18.80
N ARG A 102 13.54 0.80 -17.52
CA ARG A 102 13.39 -0.57 -17.02
C ARG A 102 11.92 -0.99 -17.06
N ALA A 103 11.62 -2.19 -17.57
CA ALA A 103 10.25 -2.66 -17.65
C ALA A 103 9.67 -2.93 -16.25
N SER A 104 8.45 -2.43 -16.01
CA SER A 104 7.71 -2.55 -14.75
C SER A 104 6.20 -2.60 -15.02
N VAL A 105 5.39 -2.67 -13.97
CA VAL A 105 3.93 -2.61 -14.03
C VAL A 105 3.38 -1.55 -13.08
N ARG A 106 2.31 -0.86 -13.51
CA ARG A 106 1.48 0.01 -12.68
C ARG A 106 0.04 -0.45 -12.84
N LEU A 107 -0.57 -0.87 -11.73
CA LEU A 107 -1.93 -1.41 -11.72
C LEU A 107 -2.86 -0.40 -11.05
N GLU A 108 -3.96 -0.09 -11.71
CA GLU A 108 -4.98 0.85 -11.21
C GLU A 108 -6.33 0.11 -11.09
N SER A 109 -6.94 0.12 -9.92
CA SER A 109 -8.20 -0.61 -9.71
C SER A 109 -9.29 -0.09 -10.64
N LYS A 110 -10.05 -1.00 -11.26
CA LYS A 110 -11.19 -0.59 -12.10
C LYS A 110 -12.30 0.07 -11.30
N LYS A 111 -12.42 -0.29 -10.01
CA LYS A 111 -13.40 0.28 -9.08
C LYS A 111 -12.76 1.43 -8.32
N ALA A 112 -13.52 2.51 -8.15
CA ALA A 112 -13.17 3.65 -7.31
C ALA A 112 -13.90 3.57 -5.95
N TYR A 113 -13.29 4.17 -4.94
CA TYR A 113 -13.81 4.20 -3.57
C TYR A 113 -13.76 5.61 -3.02
N ASN A 114 -14.82 6.03 -2.31
CA ASN A 114 -14.89 7.36 -1.71
C ASN A 114 -14.50 7.40 -0.22
N HIS A 115 -14.52 6.25 0.44
CA HIS A 115 -14.18 6.03 1.84
C HIS A 115 -14.12 4.51 2.07
N GLY A 116 -13.48 4.08 3.15
CA GLY A 116 -13.38 2.67 3.49
C GLY A 116 -12.19 2.34 4.38
N LEU A 117 -12.07 1.06 4.71
CA LEU A 117 -10.89 0.46 5.30
C LEU A 117 -10.21 -0.38 4.22
N PHE A 118 -9.03 0.04 3.81
CA PHE A 118 -8.22 -0.62 2.79
C PHE A 118 -7.13 -1.41 3.49
N ILE A 119 -7.08 -2.71 3.24
CA ILE A 119 -6.13 -3.61 3.90
C ILE A 119 -5.37 -4.35 2.80
N THR A 120 -4.05 -4.33 2.90
CA THR A 120 -3.16 -5.13 2.05
C THR A 120 -2.29 -6.01 2.93
N ASP A 121 -2.27 -7.31 2.63
CA ASP A 121 -1.40 -8.31 3.24
C ASP A 121 -0.28 -8.63 2.25
N ILE A 122 0.93 -8.21 2.58
CA ILE A 122 2.08 -8.21 1.68
C ILE A 122 3.15 -9.11 2.28
N ALA A 123 3.43 -10.23 1.62
CA ALA A 123 4.53 -11.12 2.01
C ALA A 123 5.92 -10.57 1.61
N HIS A 124 5.97 -9.74 0.56
CA HIS A 124 7.20 -9.14 0.05
C HIS A 124 6.87 -7.87 -0.77
N MET A 125 7.65 -6.81 -0.60
CA MET A 125 7.60 -5.57 -1.40
C MET A 125 8.96 -5.32 -2.08
N PRO A 126 9.10 -4.37 -3.02
CA PRO A 126 10.42 -4.01 -3.51
C PRO A 126 11.36 -3.63 -2.36
N GLY A 127 12.65 -3.93 -2.51
CA GLY A 127 13.65 -3.72 -1.46
C GLY A 127 13.99 -2.24 -1.27
N SER A 128 15.01 -1.96 -0.47
CA SER A 128 15.58 -0.61 -0.36
C SER A 128 16.79 -0.50 -1.32
N ILE A 129 16.53 -0.34 -2.61
CA ILE A 129 17.52 -0.44 -3.69
C ILE A 129 17.67 0.90 -4.43
N CYS A 130 18.92 1.29 -4.75
CA CYS A 130 19.18 2.49 -5.56
C CYS A 130 18.33 2.56 -6.84
N GLY A 131 17.66 3.70 -7.04
CA GLY A 131 16.88 3.99 -8.24
C GLY A 131 15.48 3.39 -8.25
N ASP A 132 15.04 2.73 -7.17
CA ASP A 132 13.63 2.36 -7.02
C ASP A 132 12.80 3.51 -6.42
N TRP A 133 11.50 3.43 -6.69
CA TRP A 133 10.46 4.26 -6.09
C TRP A 133 9.12 3.52 -6.20
N PRO A 134 8.86 2.54 -5.31
CA PRO A 134 7.59 1.82 -5.31
C PRO A 134 6.53 2.53 -4.48
N ALA A 135 5.27 2.30 -4.84
CA ALA A 135 4.14 2.86 -4.10
C ALA A 135 2.96 1.88 -4.02
N TRP A 136 2.27 1.88 -2.89
CA TRP A 136 0.88 1.43 -2.75
C TRP A 136 0.05 2.58 -2.20
N TRP A 137 -0.82 3.10 -3.05
CA TRP A 137 -1.41 4.42 -2.88
C TRP A 137 -2.82 4.47 -3.46
N LEU A 138 -3.58 5.49 -3.07
CA LEU A 138 -4.90 5.80 -3.61
C LEU A 138 -4.91 7.20 -4.22
N PHE A 139 -5.65 7.40 -5.31
CA PHE A 139 -5.80 8.71 -5.93
C PHE A 139 -7.17 8.91 -6.55
N GLY A 140 -7.54 10.19 -6.71
CA GLY A 140 -8.75 10.59 -7.41
C GLY A 140 -8.50 11.05 -8.86
N PRO A 141 -9.54 11.11 -9.70
CA PRO A 141 -9.42 11.30 -11.15
C PRO A 141 -8.96 12.70 -11.61
N ASN A 142 -9.04 13.72 -10.76
CA ASN A 142 -8.54 15.07 -11.03
C ASN A 142 -7.51 15.45 -9.96
N TRP A 143 -6.26 15.06 -10.18
CA TRP A 143 -5.16 15.34 -9.25
C TRP A 143 -4.71 16.81 -9.31
N PRO A 144 -4.39 17.46 -8.16
CA PRO A 144 -4.52 16.98 -6.78
C PRO A 144 -5.91 17.28 -6.17
N ASN A 145 -6.87 17.77 -6.97
CA ASN A 145 -8.18 18.22 -6.51
C ASN A 145 -9.07 17.13 -5.89
N ASN A 146 -8.83 15.87 -6.23
CA ASN A 146 -9.51 14.73 -5.60
C ASN A 146 -8.65 13.97 -4.59
N GLY A 147 -7.46 14.50 -4.29
CA GLY A 147 -6.57 13.93 -3.30
C GLY A 147 -5.76 12.73 -3.79
N GLU A 148 -4.69 12.48 -3.04
CA GLU A 148 -3.83 11.31 -3.09
C GLU A 148 -3.47 10.90 -1.67
N ILE A 149 -3.34 9.59 -1.44
CA ILE A 149 -2.93 8.99 -0.17
C ILE A 149 -1.87 7.93 -0.47
N ASP A 150 -0.63 8.23 -0.14
CA ASP A 150 0.49 7.29 -0.21
C ASP A 150 0.58 6.55 1.11
N ILE A 151 0.26 5.26 1.06
CA ILE A 151 0.18 4.41 2.24
C ILE A 151 1.51 3.69 2.45
N ILE A 152 2.10 3.22 1.35
CA ILE A 152 3.46 2.72 1.30
C ILE A 152 4.17 3.48 0.18
N GLU A 153 5.23 4.22 0.51
CA GLU A 153 6.07 4.92 -0.45
C GLU A 153 7.48 5.09 0.11
N GLU A 154 8.47 4.93 -0.76
CA GLU A 154 9.89 5.15 -0.45
C GLU A 154 10.66 5.45 -1.73
N ILE A 155 11.86 6.05 -1.63
CA ILE A 155 12.72 6.35 -2.78
C ILE A 155 14.18 5.97 -2.50
N ASN A 156 14.70 5.01 -3.26
CA ASN A 156 16.05 4.48 -3.22
C ASN A 156 16.35 3.57 -2.01
N ARG A 157 17.04 4.10 -1.00
CA ARG A 157 17.66 3.30 0.08
C ARG A 157 17.18 3.74 1.45
N GLN A 158 16.09 4.50 1.52
CA GLN A 158 15.50 4.83 2.79
C GLN A 158 14.95 3.53 3.40
N GLY A 159 15.20 3.38 4.70
CA GLY A 159 14.90 2.14 5.42
C GLY A 159 13.51 2.10 6.04
N THR A 160 12.73 3.17 5.88
CA THR A 160 11.45 3.35 6.57
C THR A 160 10.43 3.96 5.64
N ASN A 161 9.17 3.55 5.82
CA ASN A 161 8.06 4.03 5.00
C ASN A 161 7.84 5.54 5.16
N ILE A 162 7.42 6.20 4.08
CA ILE A 162 6.86 7.54 4.11
C ILE A 162 5.38 7.43 3.74
N MET A 163 4.52 8.05 4.56
CA MET A 163 3.08 8.15 4.29
C MET A 163 2.78 9.61 3.99
N THR A 164 2.16 9.87 2.85
CA THR A 164 1.98 11.23 2.31
C THR A 164 0.54 11.45 1.88
N LEU A 165 0.04 12.68 2.06
CA LEU A 165 -1.21 13.15 1.46
C LEU A 165 -0.90 14.30 0.51
N HIS A 166 -1.51 14.26 -0.66
CA HIS A 166 -1.45 15.33 -1.65
C HIS A 166 -2.85 15.86 -1.89
N THR A 167 -3.07 17.17 -1.72
CA THR A 167 -4.41 17.77 -1.85
C THR A 167 -4.34 19.16 -2.50
N SER A 168 -5.49 19.70 -2.92
CA SER A 168 -5.66 21.14 -3.12
C SER A 168 -5.31 21.96 -1.86
N PRO A 169 -5.09 23.29 -1.99
CA PRO A 169 -4.83 24.16 -0.84
C PRO A 169 -5.89 24.06 0.26
N GLY A 170 -5.46 24.22 1.51
CA GLY A 170 -6.35 24.29 2.67
C GLY A 170 -6.43 23.03 3.53
N CYS A 171 -5.60 22.02 3.26
CA CYS A 171 -5.45 20.85 4.12
C CYS A 171 -4.10 20.87 4.83
N SER A 172 -4.12 20.72 6.15
CA SER A 172 -2.92 20.59 6.96
C SER A 172 -3.12 19.54 8.05
N ILE A 173 -2.06 18.81 8.36
CA ILE A 173 -2.05 17.73 9.36
C ILE A 173 -1.08 18.00 10.51
N ASP A 174 -1.31 17.32 11.62
CA ASP A 174 -0.32 17.07 12.66
C ASP A 174 -0.25 15.55 12.93
N THR A 175 0.63 15.14 13.85
CA THR A 175 0.79 13.74 14.26
C THR A 175 0.32 13.51 15.70
N ALA A 176 -0.59 14.33 16.22
CA ALA A 176 -1.15 14.14 17.55
C ALA A 176 -1.86 12.79 17.65
N GLY A 177 -1.58 12.03 18.71
CA GLY A 177 -2.13 10.68 18.91
C GLY A 177 -1.51 9.59 18.03
N SER A 178 -0.49 9.91 17.23
CA SER A 178 0.24 8.90 16.45
C SER A 178 1.13 8.02 17.35
N GLN A 179 1.48 6.83 16.85
CA GLN A 179 2.40 5.93 17.54
C GLN A 179 3.76 6.61 17.77
N ASN A 180 4.42 6.26 18.88
CA ASN A 180 5.79 6.70 19.14
C ASN A 180 6.72 6.34 17.98
N GLY A 181 7.60 7.26 17.60
CA GLY A 181 8.46 7.12 16.42
C GLY A 181 7.87 7.66 15.12
N THR A 182 6.64 8.17 15.13
CA THR A 182 6.08 8.92 13.99
C THR A 182 6.70 10.31 13.93
N ILE A 183 7.28 10.68 12.79
CA ILE A 183 8.02 11.93 12.60
C ILE A 183 7.38 12.69 11.43
N LEU A 184 6.74 13.82 11.74
CA LEU A 184 6.17 14.72 10.74
C LEU A 184 7.28 15.36 9.90
N GLN A 185 7.20 15.20 8.58
CA GLN A 185 8.13 15.81 7.61
C GLN A 185 7.60 17.14 7.10
N SER A 186 6.30 17.20 6.80
CA SER A 186 5.59 18.39 6.32
C SER A 186 4.15 18.36 6.79
N SER A 187 3.62 19.49 7.25
CA SER A 187 2.22 19.62 7.66
C SER A 187 1.30 20.14 6.56
N ASP A 188 1.82 20.72 5.47
CA ASP A 188 1.01 21.31 4.38
C ASP A 188 0.78 20.32 3.26
N CYS A 189 -0.46 19.87 3.07
CA CYS A 189 -0.78 18.82 2.09
C CYS A 189 -0.81 19.32 0.64
N ASN A 190 -0.68 20.63 0.45
CA ASN A 190 -0.46 21.26 -0.86
C ASN A 190 1.00 21.73 -1.03
N PHE A 191 1.93 21.26 -0.18
CA PHE A 191 3.33 21.70 -0.25
C PHE A 191 3.93 21.45 -1.64
N LYS A 192 4.54 22.50 -2.20
CA LYS A 192 5.02 22.58 -3.59
C LYS A 192 3.96 22.20 -4.64
N ASN A 193 2.79 22.82 -4.54
CA ASN A 193 1.63 22.54 -5.42
C ASN A 193 1.23 21.07 -5.37
N ALA A 194 1.13 20.55 -4.16
CA ALA A 194 0.88 19.15 -3.86
C ALA A 194 1.94 18.16 -4.38
N ASN A 195 3.05 18.54 -5.00
CA ASN A 195 4.06 17.56 -5.42
C ASN A 195 4.79 16.89 -4.24
N ASN A 196 4.96 17.62 -3.13
CA ASN A 196 5.61 17.07 -1.94
C ASN A 196 4.60 16.65 -0.88
N GLY A 197 3.44 17.30 -0.84
CA GLY A 197 2.38 16.99 0.12
C GLY A 197 2.79 17.18 1.59
N CYS A 198 1.92 16.66 2.45
CA CYS A 198 2.15 16.56 3.89
C CYS A 198 2.41 15.09 4.19
N GLY A 199 3.44 14.79 4.97
CA GLY A 199 3.82 13.42 5.17
C GLY A 199 4.52 13.19 6.50
N ALA A 200 4.46 11.94 6.94
CA ALA A 200 5.15 11.47 8.12
C ALA A 200 5.92 10.19 7.77
N THR A 201 7.08 10.04 8.40
CA THR A 201 7.83 8.78 8.38
C THR A 201 7.75 8.12 9.75
N THR A 202 8.21 6.88 9.83
CA THR A 202 8.28 6.10 11.07
C THR A 202 9.72 5.71 11.37
N SER A 203 10.10 5.70 12.64
CA SER A 203 11.38 5.11 13.08
C SER A 203 11.33 3.58 13.21
N THR A 204 10.21 2.95 12.81
CA THR A 204 10.01 1.51 12.89
C THR A 204 10.77 0.81 11.75
N GLU A 205 11.83 0.09 12.10
CA GLU A 205 12.77 -0.49 11.13
C GLU A 205 12.14 -1.51 10.16
N ASN A 206 11.04 -2.17 10.53
CA ASN A 206 10.39 -3.18 9.69
C ASN A 206 9.15 -2.66 8.96
N ALA A 207 9.02 -1.34 8.79
CA ALA A 207 7.91 -0.76 8.06
C ALA A 207 8.06 -0.92 6.53
N TYR A 208 9.27 -1.03 5.98
CA TYR A 208 9.47 -1.03 4.54
C TYR A 208 10.67 -1.87 4.09
N GLY A 209 10.70 -2.20 2.79
CA GLY A 209 11.89 -2.63 2.06
C GLY A 209 12.49 -3.93 2.58
N ASP A 210 13.83 -4.00 2.58
CA ASP A 210 14.57 -5.22 2.91
C ASP A 210 14.25 -5.74 4.31
N SER A 211 13.98 -4.84 5.26
CA SER A 211 13.66 -5.20 6.65
C SER A 211 12.26 -5.79 6.79
N PHE A 212 11.28 -5.18 6.12
CA PHE A 212 9.93 -5.75 6.00
C PHE A 212 9.97 -7.14 5.36
N ASN A 213 10.74 -7.30 4.27
CA ASN A 213 10.89 -8.56 3.54
C ASN A 213 11.57 -9.66 4.39
N ARG A 214 12.64 -9.33 5.13
CA ARG A 214 13.30 -10.29 6.04
C ARG A 214 12.40 -10.81 7.15
N ASN A 215 11.40 -10.01 7.56
CA ASN A 215 10.41 -10.40 8.56
C ASN A 215 9.25 -11.23 7.99
N GLY A 216 9.29 -11.58 6.69
CA GLY A 216 8.22 -12.31 6.02
C GLY A 216 7.03 -11.44 5.64
N GLY A 217 7.21 -10.12 5.66
CA GLY A 217 6.20 -9.15 5.28
C GLY A 217 5.33 -8.65 6.43
N GLY A 218 4.09 -8.31 6.12
CA GLY A 218 3.16 -7.70 7.07
C GLY A 218 1.91 -7.12 6.42
N VAL A 219 1.09 -6.48 7.26
CA VAL A 219 -0.20 -5.90 6.85
C VAL A 219 -0.16 -4.39 6.98
N TYR A 220 -0.59 -3.71 5.93
CA TYR A 220 -0.89 -2.28 5.94
C TYR A 220 -2.39 -2.07 5.91
N ALA A 221 -2.89 -1.21 6.78
CA ALA A 221 -4.30 -0.84 6.85
C ALA A 221 -4.45 0.67 6.84
N MET A 222 -5.29 1.19 5.95
CA MET A 222 -5.61 2.61 5.84
C MET A 222 -7.11 2.81 5.96
N GLN A 223 -7.52 3.65 6.90
CA GLN A 223 -8.90 4.08 7.07
C GLN A 223 -9.10 5.48 6.46
N CYS A 224 -9.94 5.56 5.43
CA CYS A 224 -10.43 6.82 4.90
C CYS A 224 -11.89 6.99 5.34
N ALA A 225 -12.14 7.89 6.29
CA ALA A 225 -13.47 8.15 6.84
C ALA A 225 -13.98 9.54 6.41
N LYS A 226 -15.30 9.66 6.23
CA LYS A 226 -15.94 10.98 6.16
C LYS A 226 -15.97 11.57 7.58
N LYS A 227 -15.61 12.85 7.71
CA LYS A 227 -15.88 13.61 8.93
C LYS A 227 -17.38 13.76 9.15
#